data_AF-A0A1J1DPY7-F1
#
_entry.id   AF-A0A1J1DPY7-F1
#
_cell.length_a   1.000
_cell.length_b   1.000
_cell.length_c   1.000
_cell.angle_alpha   90.00
_cell.angle_beta   90.00
_cell.angle_gamma   90.00
#
_symmetry.space_group_name_H-M   'P 1'
#
loop_
_entity.id
_entity.type
_entity.pdbx_description
1 polymer ?
#
loop_
_entity_poly.entity_id
_entity_poly.type
_entity_poly.pdbx_seq_one_letter_code
_entity_poly.pdbx_strand_id
1 'polypeptide(L)'
;MTNQQKQFQKSVMHVLEAVMFENWLRFYFITEIPDAPPTADGRTPLFVAVPDKGMDRIKEDYSHLLSIVEDMNGKEIDFETSRRTVCTFVLERLDGKVMPRDMAAVILGSAIFQAQMQLFNIWVQVYESRLDETFLEFGEWRNLFAQWRQSPGAREIAEKLLVSGQSAVGSAAETTQ
;
A
#
# COMPACT_ATOMS: atom_id res chain seq x y z
N MET A 1 3.38 7.47 25.65
CA MET A 1 3.95 6.64 24.56
C MET A 1 5.45 6.56 24.72
N THR A 2 6.02 5.35 24.73
CA THR A 2 7.48 5.14 24.81
C THR A 2 8.16 5.43 23.47
N ASN A 3 9.48 5.64 23.46
CA ASN A 3 10.24 5.84 22.21
C ASN A 3 10.10 4.65 21.25
N GLN A 4 10.06 3.43 21.78
CA GLN A 4 9.86 2.21 21.00
C GLN A 4 8.49 2.18 20.32
N GLN A 5 7.42 2.58 21.02
CA GLN A 5 6.07 2.69 20.42
C GLN A 5 6.02 3.71 19.29
N LYS A 6 6.68 4.88 19.46
CA LYS A 6 6.76 5.90 18.41
C LYS A 6 7.51 5.39 17.18
N GLN A 7 8.64 4.70 17.38
CA GLN A 7 9.42 4.11 16.29
C GLN A 7 8.64 3.04 15.53
N PHE A 8 7.90 2.19 16.26
CA PHE A 8 7.03 1.19 15.65
C PHE A 8 5.94 1.84 14.79
N GLN A 9 5.21 2.83 15.33
CA GLN A 9 4.18 3.55 14.59
C GLN A 9 4.75 4.24 13.34
N LYS A 10 5.92 4.86 13.45
CA LYS A 10 6.61 5.46 12.29
C LYS A 10 6.93 4.41 11.22
N SER A 11 7.41 3.24 11.63
CA SER A 11 7.75 2.14 10.72
C SER A 11 6.50 1.58 10.02
N VAL A 12 5.39 1.43 10.74
CA VAL A 12 4.07 1.10 10.15
C VAL A 12 3.68 2.09 9.07
N MET A 13 3.86 3.40 9.31
CA MET A 13 3.52 4.44 8.34
C MET A 13 4.40 4.40 7.09
N HIS A 14 5.70 4.08 7.21
CA HIS A 14 6.57 3.90 6.04
C HIS A 14 6.16 2.70 5.18
N VAL A 15 5.76 1.59 5.80
CA VAL A 15 5.25 0.43 5.06
C VAL A 15 3.90 0.76 4.41
N LEU A 16 3.01 1.47 5.12
CA LEU A 16 1.73 1.90 4.56
C LEU A 16 1.92 2.85 3.38
N GLU A 17 2.86 3.78 3.43
CA GLU A 17 3.19 4.68 2.33
C GLU A 17 3.58 3.91 1.06
N ALA A 18 4.39 2.84 1.18
CA ALA A 18 4.73 1.98 0.06
C ALA A 18 3.50 1.29 -0.55
N VAL A 19 2.56 0.80 0.29
CA VAL A 19 1.28 0.24 -0.16
C VAL A 19 0.44 1.28 -0.89
N MET A 20 0.35 2.50 -0.36
CA MET A 20 -0.41 3.57 -0.97
C MET A 20 0.17 3.98 -2.32
N PHE A 21 1.50 4.04 -2.43
CA PHE A 21 2.20 4.41 -3.66
C PHE A 21 2.01 3.35 -4.74
N GLU A 22 2.16 2.08 -4.39
CA GLU A 22 1.87 0.95 -5.28
C GLU A 22 0.42 0.99 -5.79
N ASN A 23 -0.53 1.28 -4.89
CA ASN A 23 -1.94 1.37 -5.27
C ASN A 23 -2.22 2.56 -6.19
N TRP A 24 -1.62 3.72 -5.92
CA TRP A 24 -1.67 4.90 -6.79
C TRP A 24 -1.12 4.62 -8.19
N LEU A 25 0.00 3.88 -8.28
CA LEU A 25 0.55 3.46 -9.56
C LEU A 25 -0.45 2.60 -10.35
N ARG A 26 -1.06 1.61 -9.68
CA ARG A 26 -2.06 0.76 -10.32
C ARG A 26 -3.31 1.53 -10.72
N PHE A 27 -3.73 2.50 -9.92
CA PHE A 27 -4.95 3.26 -10.17
C PHE A 27 -4.84 4.12 -11.43
N TYR A 28 -3.71 4.82 -11.65
CA TYR A 28 -3.60 5.76 -12.77
C TYR A 28 -2.80 5.26 -13.97
N PHE A 29 -1.96 4.25 -13.81
CA PHE A 29 -1.02 3.83 -14.86
C PHE A 29 -1.20 2.39 -15.31
N ILE A 30 -2.20 1.65 -14.82
CA ILE A 30 -2.56 0.37 -15.42
C ILE A 30 -3.10 0.58 -16.83
N THR A 31 -2.61 -0.23 -17.76
CA THR A 31 -3.05 -0.28 -19.15
C THR A 31 -3.04 -1.72 -19.66
N GLU A 32 -3.80 -1.97 -20.71
CA GLU A 32 -3.76 -3.22 -21.47
C GLU A 32 -2.75 -3.07 -22.62
N ILE A 33 -2.00 -4.13 -22.93
CA ILE A 33 -1.25 -4.18 -24.18
C ILE A 33 -2.19 -4.75 -25.26
N PRO A 34 -2.50 -3.98 -26.32
CA PRO A 34 -3.29 -4.49 -27.42
C PRO A 34 -2.65 -5.75 -28.02
N ASP A 35 -3.47 -6.76 -28.30
CA ASP A 35 -3.05 -8.04 -28.90
C ASP A 35 -2.06 -8.90 -28.09
N ALA A 36 -1.87 -8.59 -26.80
CA ALA A 36 -1.11 -9.47 -25.92
C ALA A 36 -1.81 -10.83 -25.75
N PRO A 37 -1.07 -11.95 -25.73
CA PRO A 37 -1.66 -13.25 -25.46
C PRO A 37 -2.33 -13.23 -24.08
N PRO A 38 -3.51 -13.84 -23.94
CA PRO A 38 -4.21 -13.86 -22.67
C PRO A 38 -3.36 -14.56 -21.61
N THR A 39 -3.54 -14.13 -20.37
CA THR A 39 -2.95 -14.76 -19.18
C THR A 39 -3.42 -16.20 -19.04
N ALA A 40 -2.79 -16.97 -18.14
CA ALA A 40 -3.11 -18.39 -17.94
C ALA A 40 -4.58 -18.66 -17.57
N ASP A 41 -5.29 -17.66 -17.06
CA ASP A 41 -6.71 -17.67 -16.72
C ASP A 41 -7.62 -17.00 -17.77
N GLY A 42 -7.08 -16.69 -18.96
CA GLY A 42 -7.86 -16.22 -20.11
C GLY A 42 -8.18 -14.72 -20.11
N ARG A 43 -7.54 -13.91 -19.26
CA ARG A 43 -7.77 -12.46 -19.17
C ARG A 43 -6.74 -11.69 -19.99
N THR A 44 -7.07 -10.45 -20.37
CA THR A 44 -6.08 -9.55 -20.96
C THR A 44 -5.04 -9.18 -19.88
N PRO A 45 -3.74 -9.33 -20.15
CA PRO A 45 -2.71 -8.95 -19.19
C PRO A 45 -2.68 -7.44 -19.00
N LEU A 46 -2.58 -7.02 -17.73
CA LEU A 46 -2.51 -5.62 -17.30
C LEU A 46 -1.08 -5.26 -16.96
N PHE A 47 -0.65 -4.05 -17.32
CA PHE A 47 0.71 -3.57 -17.09
C PHE A 47 0.68 -2.15 -16.53
N VAL A 48 1.67 -1.80 -15.70
CA VAL A 48 1.89 -0.40 -15.33
C VAL A 48 2.72 0.27 -16.41
N ALA A 49 2.24 1.40 -16.94
CA ALA A 49 2.93 2.20 -17.95
C ALA A 49 3.00 3.67 -17.48
N VAL A 50 4.06 4.00 -16.74
CA VAL A 50 4.30 5.37 -16.30
C VAL A 50 5.02 6.14 -17.41
N PRO A 51 4.47 7.28 -17.88
CA PRO A 51 5.11 8.10 -18.92
C PRO A 51 6.39 8.75 -18.39
N ASP A 52 7.32 9.09 -19.28
CA ASP A 52 8.63 9.67 -18.93
C ASP A 52 8.53 10.87 -17.98
N LYS A 53 7.61 11.80 -18.26
CA LYS A 53 7.36 12.96 -17.40
C LYS A 53 6.91 12.56 -15.99
N GLY A 54 6.11 11.49 -15.87
CA GLY A 54 5.70 10.92 -14.59
C GLY A 54 6.89 10.28 -13.85
N MET A 55 7.75 9.56 -14.57
CA MET A 55 8.96 8.98 -14.02
C MET A 55 9.92 10.05 -13.48
N ASP A 56 10.12 11.14 -14.21
CA ASP A 56 10.99 12.24 -13.78
C ASP A 56 10.45 12.91 -12.51
N ARG A 57 9.13 13.13 -12.44
CA ARG A 57 8.49 13.66 -11.24
C ARG A 57 8.61 12.72 -10.04
N ILE A 58 8.45 11.40 -10.24
CA ILE A 58 8.65 10.41 -9.17
C ILE A 58 10.09 10.44 -8.66
N LYS A 59 11.09 10.56 -9.55
CA LYS A 59 12.50 10.68 -9.16
C LYS A 59 12.76 11.93 -8.33
N GLU A 60 12.12 13.05 -8.65
CA GLU A 60 12.27 14.32 -7.93
C GLU A 60 11.55 14.29 -6.57
N ASP A 61 10.26 13.99 -6.56
CA ASP A 61 9.39 14.13 -5.40
C ASP A 61 9.43 12.90 -4.46
N TYR A 62 9.65 11.71 -5.02
CA TYR A 62 9.49 10.41 -4.34
C TYR A 62 10.67 9.46 -4.58
N SER A 63 11.90 9.98 -4.64
CA SER A 63 13.13 9.19 -4.87
C SER A 63 13.29 7.96 -3.98
N HIS A 64 12.81 8.02 -2.73
CA HIS A 64 12.84 6.91 -1.77
C HIS A 64 11.87 5.76 -2.10
N LEU A 65 10.87 6.00 -2.95
CA LEU A 65 9.90 5.01 -3.46
C LEU A 65 10.20 4.57 -4.89
N LEU A 66 11.25 5.12 -5.51
CA LEU A 66 11.55 4.93 -6.93
C LEU A 66 11.66 3.45 -7.33
N SER A 67 12.24 2.61 -6.48
CA SER A 67 12.38 1.19 -6.82
C SER A 67 11.03 0.46 -6.97
N ILE A 68 9.96 0.94 -6.32
CA ILE A 68 8.61 0.37 -6.51
C ILE A 68 8.16 0.57 -7.95
N VAL A 69 8.29 1.79 -8.49
CA VAL A 69 7.87 2.05 -9.88
C VAL A 69 8.80 1.36 -10.87
N GLU A 70 10.11 1.30 -10.61
CA GLU A 70 11.06 0.54 -11.45
C GLU A 70 10.71 -0.96 -11.46
N ASP A 71 10.20 -1.49 -10.35
CA ASP A 71 9.79 -2.87 -10.26
C ASP A 71 8.44 -3.18 -10.90
N MET A 72 7.61 -2.18 -11.16
CA MET A 72 6.27 -2.35 -11.74
C MET A 72 6.17 -1.91 -13.20
N ASN A 73 6.93 -0.88 -13.59
CA ASN A 73 6.79 -0.25 -14.90
C ASN A 73 7.18 -1.23 -16.01
N GLY A 74 6.30 -1.39 -16.99
CA GLY A 74 6.43 -2.35 -18.09
C GLY A 74 6.29 -3.82 -17.69
N LYS A 75 5.92 -4.12 -16.44
CA LYS A 75 5.70 -5.51 -15.97
C LYS A 75 4.22 -5.80 -15.82
N GLU A 76 3.87 -7.06 -16.03
CA GLU A 76 2.51 -7.55 -15.82
C GLU A 76 2.17 -7.43 -14.33
N ILE A 77 0.96 -6.94 -14.05
CA ILE A 77 0.45 -6.71 -12.71
C ILE A 77 -0.79 -7.58 -12.49
N ASP A 78 -0.66 -8.42 -11.48
CA ASP A 78 -1.71 -9.20 -10.84
C ASP A 78 -1.63 -9.00 -9.31
N PHE A 79 -2.43 -9.75 -8.57
CA PHE A 79 -2.43 -9.66 -7.11
C PHE A 79 -1.10 -10.09 -6.48
N GLU A 80 -0.44 -11.12 -7.03
CA GLU A 80 0.78 -11.67 -6.46
C GLU A 80 1.99 -10.75 -6.68
N THR A 81 2.16 -10.28 -7.91
CA THR A 81 3.19 -9.31 -8.31
C THR A 81 3.07 -8.02 -7.52
N SER A 82 1.86 -7.45 -7.41
CA SER A 82 1.57 -6.27 -6.57
C SER A 82 2.04 -6.46 -5.13
N ARG A 83 1.60 -7.56 -4.49
CA ARG A 83 2.00 -7.89 -3.12
C ARG A 83 3.51 -8.09 -2.99
N ARG A 84 4.12 -8.82 -3.94
CA ARG A 84 5.55 -9.12 -3.95
C ARG A 84 6.38 -7.85 -4.08
N THR A 85 5.98 -6.90 -4.91
CA THR A 85 6.68 -5.61 -5.07
C THR A 85 6.76 -4.87 -3.75
N VAL A 86 5.64 -4.72 -3.03
CA VAL A 86 5.64 -4.04 -1.72
C VAL A 86 6.49 -4.82 -0.71
N CYS A 87 6.32 -6.14 -0.60
CA CYS A 87 7.10 -6.94 0.34
C CYS A 87 8.60 -6.87 0.08
N THR A 88 9.02 -6.92 -1.19
CA THR A 88 10.43 -6.81 -1.60
C THR A 88 10.98 -5.44 -1.26
N PHE A 89 10.25 -4.37 -1.58
CA PHE A 89 10.62 -3.02 -1.19
C PHE A 89 10.80 -2.87 0.32
N VAL A 90 9.87 -3.39 1.12
CA VAL A 90 9.93 -3.30 2.58
C VAL A 90 11.18 -4.00 3.12
N LEU A 91 11.48 -5.20 2.62
CA LEU A 91 12.65 -5.97 3.05
C LEU A 91 13.97 -5.31 2.60
N GLU A 92 14.04 -4.85 1.36
CA GLU A 92 15.29 -4.36 0.78
C GLU A 92 15.58 -2.90 1.11
N ARG A 93 14.56 -2.06 1.27
CA ARG A 93 14.72 -0.60 1.37
C ARG A 93 14.37 -0.06 2.76
N LEU A 94 13.46 -0.71 3.48
CA LEU A 94 13.05 -0.25 4.81
C LEU A 94 13.76 -1.01 5.93
N ASP A 95 13.78 -2.35 5.89
CA ASP A 95 14.22 -3.18 7.02
C ASP A 95 15.72 -3.01 7.31
N GLY A 96 16.05 -2.68 8.56
CA GLY A 96 17.42 -2.36 8.98
C GLY A 96 18.01 -1.07 8.40
N LYS A 97 17.26 -0.30 7.60
CA LYS A 97 17.69 0.96 6.98
C LYS A 97 16.90 2.16 7.52
N VAL A 98 15.58 2.14 7.30
CA VAL A 98 14.64 3.18 7.76
C VAL A 98 13.93 2.75 9.04
N MET A 99 13.65 1.44 9.16
CA MET A 99 13.11 0.81 10.36
C MET A 99 14.17 -0.07 11.03
N PRO A 100 14.01 -0.42 12.33
CA PRO A 100 14.92 -1.34 13.00
C PRO A 100 15.01 -2.67 12.25
N ARG A 101 16.14 -3.34 12.34
CA ARG A 101 16.37 -4.63 11.68
C ARG A 101 15.36 -5.69 12.15
N ASP A 102 14.98 -6.58 11.23
CA ASP A 102 14.08 -7.71 11.46
C ASP A 102 12.66 -7.26 11.89
N MET A 103 12.24 -6.05 11.52
CA MET A 103 10.91 -5.51 11.83
C MET A 103 9.88 -5.70 10.73
N ALA A 104 10.29 -6.02 9.51
CA ALA A 104 9.38 -6.19 8.39
C ALA A 104 8.25 -7.18 8.69
N ALA A 105 8.61 -8.40 9.13
CA ALA A 105 7.63 -9.46 9.42
C ALA A 105 6.69 -9.08 10.57
N VAL A 106 7.23 -8.45 11.63
CA VAL A 106 6.45 -8.00 12.79
C VAL A 106 5.43 -6.94 12.38
N ILE A 107 5.83 -5.99 11.54
CA ILE A 107 4.94 -4.93 11.06
C ILE A 107 3.86 -5.50 10.15
N LEU A 108 4.25 -6.27 9.12
CA LEU A 108 3.32 -6.85 8.14
C LEU A 108 2.30 -7.77 8.81
N GLY A 109 2.69 -8.49 9.87
CA GLY A 109 1.80 -9.33 10.67
C GLY A 109 1.00 -8.60 11.76
N SER A 110 1.24 -7.31 12.00
CA SER A 110 0.60 -6.60 13.12
C SER A 110 -0.84 -6.20 12.83
N ALA A 111 -1.72 -6.34 13.82
CA ALA A 111 -3.11 -5.87 13.74
C ALA A 111 -3.20 -4.37 13.44
N ILE A 112 -2.22 -3.58 13.91
CA ILE A 112 -2.15 -2.14 13.63
C ILE A 112 -1.97 -1.91 12.13
N PHE A 113 -0.99 -2.56 11.50
CA PHE A 113 -0.76 -2.41 10.07
C PHE A 113 -1.94 -2.94 9.24
N GLN A 114 -2.50 -4.09 9.61
CA GLN A 114 -3.68 -4.65 8.93
C GLN A 114 -4.88 -3.70 9.01
N ALA A 115 -5.13 -3.08 10.17
CA ALA A 115 -6.17 -2.06 10.31
C ALA A 115 -5.90 -0.82 9.44
N GLN A 116 -4.63 -0.36 9.35
CA GLN A 116 -4.27 0.76 8.48
C GLN A 116 -4.47 0.44 6.99
N MET A 117 -4.07 -0.76 6.54
CA MET A 117 -4.29 -1.21 5.17
C MET A 117 -5.78 -1.29 4.83
N GLN A 118 -6.58 -1.90 5.70
CA GLN A 118 -8.04 -1.98 5.48
C GLN A 118 -8.70 -0.61 5.46
N LEU A 119 -8.28 0.28 6.36
CA LEU A 119 -8.77 1.66 6.39
C LEU A 119 -8.43 2.41 5.10
N PHE A 120 -7.24 2.21 4.54
CA PHE A 120 -6.85 2.75 3.24
C PHE A 120 -7.67 2.16 2.09
N ASN A 121 -7.87 0.84 2.05
CA ASN A 121 -8.68 0.19 1.02
C ASN A 121 -10.13 0.70 1.01
N ILE A 122 -10.73 0.87 2.19
CA ILE A 122 -12.06 1.46 2.34
C ILE A 122 -12.07 2.90 1.79
N TRP A 123 -11.04 3.69 2.11
CA TRP A 123 -10.94 5.05 1.57
C TRP A 123 -10.88 5.07 0.04
N VAL A 124 -10.05 4.23 -0.58
CA VAL A 124 -9.96 4.13 -2.04
C VAL A 124 -11.33 3.80 -2.63
N GLN A 125 -12.05 2.83 -2.07
CA GLN A 125 -13.39 2.45 -2.53
C GLN A 125 -14.42 3.57 -2.38
N VAL A 126 -14.42 4.28 -1.25
CA VAL A 126 -15.36 5.38 -0.99
C VAL A 126 -15.10 6.58 -1.91
N TYR A 127 -13.84 6.84 -2.25
CA TYR A 127 -13.43 7.99 -3.05
C TYR A 127 -13.21 7.65 -4.53
N GLU A 128 -13.35 6.39 -4.93
CA GLU A 128 -13.01 5.88 -6.27
C GLU A 128 -13.54 6.77 -7.40
N SER A 129 -14.84 7.07 -7.41
CA SER A 129 -15.45 7.90 -8.45
C SER A 129 -14.80 9.29 -8.55
N ARG A 130 -14.41 9.88 -7.42
CA ARG A 130 -13.73 11.19 -7.40
C ARG A 130 -12.25 11.07 -7.80
N LEU A 131 -11.60 9.96 -7.45
CA LEU A 131 -10.22 9.69 -7.86
C LEU A 131 -10.12 9.46 -9.37
N ASP A 132 -11.19 8.95 -9.99
CA ASP A 132 -11.31 8.68 -11.43
C ASP A 132 -11.64 9.93 -12.26
N GLU A 133 -12.31 10.93 -11.68
CA GLU A 133 -12.65 12.20 -12.37
C GLU A 133 -11.43 12.97 -12.88
N THR A 134 -10.32 12.91 -12.15
CA THR A 134 -9.10 13.65 -12.51
C THR A 134 -7.86 12.97 -11.98
N PHE A 135 -6.76 13.11 -12.72
CA PHE A 135 -5.47 12.66 -12.26
C PHE A 135 -5.01 13.47 -11.04
N LEU A 136 -4.78 12.78 -9.92
CA LEU A 136 -4.26 13.36 -8.69
C LEU A 136 -2.86 12.83 -8.42
N GLU A 137 -1.95 13.73 -8.04
CA GLU A 137 -0.59 13.37 -7.68
C GLU A 137 -0.56 12.56 -6.37
N PHE A 138 0.46 11.72 -6.18
CA PHE A 138 0.55 10.88 -4.98
C PHE A 138 0.53 11.68 -3.66
N GLY A 139 1.12 12.88 -3.64
CA GLY A 139 1.05 13.78 -2.51
C GLY A 139 -0.39 14.20 -2.16
N GLU A 140 -1.23 14.39 -3.17
CA GLU A 140 -2.64 14.75 -2.98
C GLU A 140 -3.44 13.56 -2.44
N TRP A 141 -3.18 12.33 -2.92
CA TRP A 141 -3.74 11.10 -2.35
C TRP A 141 -3.45 10.98 -0.86
N ARG A 142 -2.18 11.16 -0.46
CA ARG A 142 -1.79 11.14 0.95
C ARG A 142 -2.53 12.19 1.77
N ASN A 143 -2.67 13.41 1.23
CA ASN A 143 -3.37 14.50 1.90
C ASN A 143 -4.87 14.22 2.07
N LEU A 144 -5.54 13.71 1.02
CA LEU A 144 -6.96 13.39 1.07
C LEU A 144 -7.25 12.25 2.03
N PHE A 145 -6.42 11.19 2.01
CA PHE A 145 -6.53 10.10 2.97
C PHE A 145 -6.31 10.59 4.40
N ALA A 146 -5.28 11.40 4.65
CA ALA A 146 -4.99 11.96 5.97
C ALA A 146 -6.13 12.84 6.50
N GLN A 147 -6.79 13.61 5.63
CA GLN A 147 -7.97 14.41 5.99
C GLN A 147 -9.17 13.52 6.29
N TRP A 148 -9.48 12.55 5.42
CA TRP A 148 -10.62 11.65 5.62
C TRP A 148 -10.51 10.85 6.91
N ARG A 149 -9.30 10.39 7.26
CA ARG A 149 -9.02 9.68 8.52
C ARG A 149 -9.37 10.48 9.78
N GLN A 150 -9.47 11.80 9.69
CA GLN A 150 -9.86 12.65 10.81
C GLN A 150 -11.38 12.77 10.97
N SER A 151 -12.16 12.32 9.99
CA SER A 151 -13.62 12.31 10.06
C SER A 151 -14.12 11.34 11.15
N PRO A 152 -15.28 11.62 11.79
CA PRO A 152 -15.86 10.72 12.79
C PRO A 152 -16.08 9.29 12.27
N GLY A 153 -16.59 9.15 11.04
CA GLY A 153 -16.85 7.84 10.43
C GLY A 153 -15.57 7.03 10.20
N ALA A 154 -14.50 7.65 9.70
CA ALA A 154 -13.23 6.97 9.51
C ALA A 154 -12.59 6.53 10.85
N ARG A 155 -12.74 7.33 11.91
CA ARG A 155 -12.25 6.98 13.26
C ARG A 155 -13.02 5.79 13.83
N GLU A 156 -14.33 5.77 13.69
CA GLU A 156 -15.17 4.65 14.14
C GLU A 156 -14.81 3.35 13.39
N ILE A 157 -14.60 3.42 12.07
CA ILE A 157 -14.13 2.28 11.28
C ILE A 157 -12.75 1.80 11.78
N ALA A 158 -11.81 2.71 12.01
CA ALA A 158 -10.48 2.38 12.49
C ALA A 158 -10.51 1.69 13.87
N GLU A 159 -11.36 2.15 14.78
CA GLU A 159 -11.57 1.52 16.09
C GLU A 159 -12.14 0.10 15.95
N LYS A 160 -13.17 -0.09 15.13
CA LYS A 160 -13.75 -1.41 14.84
C LYS A 160 -12.74 -2.38 14.25
N LEU A 161 -11.90 -1.92 13.33
CA LEU A 161 -10.84 -2.72 12.71
C LEU A 161 -9.79 -3.16 13.74
N LEU A 162 -9.39 -2.28 14.65
CA LEU A 162 -8.43 -2.59 15.70
C LEU A 162 -8.98 -3.60 16.73
N VAL A 163 -10.27 -3.49 17.09
CA VAL A 163 -10.92 -4.45 17.98
C VAL A 163 -11.04 -5.82 17.30
N SER A 164 -11.51 -5.86 16.06
CA SER A 164 -11.68 -7.11 15.29
C SER A 164 -10.34 -7.82 15.03
N GLY A 165 -9.28 -7.06 14.77
CA GLY A 165 -7.93 -7.58 14.58
C GLY A 165 -7.32 -8.18 15.85
N GLN A 166 -7.73 -7.73 17.03
CA GLN A 166 -7.29 -8.32 18.32
C GLN A 166 -8.04 -9.62 18.63
N SER A 167 -9.33 -9.69 18.30
CA SER A 167 -10.14 -10.91 18.48
C SER A 167 -9.69 -12.07 17.59
N ALA A 168 -9.23 -11.80 16.37
CA ALA A 168 -8.70 -12.82 15.46
C ALA A 168 -7.39 -13.46 15.96
N VAL A 169 -6.54 -12.70 16.67
CA VAL A 169 -5.29 -13.21 17.23
C VAL A 169 -5.52 -14.04 18.50
N GLY A 170 -6.55 -13.71 19.30
CA GLY A 170 -6.95 -14.52 20.47
C GLY A 170 -7.50 -15.90 20.08
N SER A 171 -8.33 -15.96 19.02
CA SER A 171 -8.92 -17.23 18.56
C SER A 171 -7.89 -18.18 17.92
N ALA A 172 -6.86 -17.66 17.24
CA ALA A 172 -5.79 -18.49 16.66
C ALA A 172 -4.90 -19.15 17.74
N ALA A 173 -4.80 -18.56 18.95
CA ALA A 173 -4.05 -19.12 20.06
C ALA A 173 -4.81 -20.24 20.81
N GLU A 174 -6.13 -20.28 20.73
CA GLU A 174 -6.97 -21.29 21.42
C GLU A 174 -7.20 -22.57 20.59
N THR A 175 -6.78 -22.63 19.32
CA THR A 175 -7.02 -23.82 18.47
C THR A 175 -5.85 -24.83 18.53
N THR A 176 -4.91 -24.66 19.46
CA THR A 176 -3.83 -25.64 19.71
C THR A 176 -3.88 -26.13 21.16
N GLN A 177 -4.94 -26.83 21.54
CA GLN A 177 -4.96 -27.71 22.71
C GLN A 177 -5.79 -28.95 22.43
#